data_AF-I0TAW7-F1
#
_entry.id   AF-I0TAW7-F1
#
_cell.length_a   1.000
_cell.length_b   1.000
_cell.length_c   1.000
_cell.angle_alpha   90.00
_cell.angle_beta   90.00
_cell.angle_gamma   90.00
#
_symmetry.space_group_name_H-M   'P 1'
#
loop_
_entity.id
_entity.type
_entity.pdbx_description
1 polymer ?
#
loop_
_entity_poly.entity_id
_entity_poly.type
_entity_poly.pdbx_seq_one_letter_code
_entity_poly.pdbx_strand_id
1 'polypeptide(L)'
;MDELINNKTNEQYTNKMEENTTKRTDLQDFSEKITQLKKAIGNVIVGQQEAVDLLLIAILADGHVLIEGVPGVAKTLLARLVSRLIDARFSRIQFTPDLMPSDVLGTTVFNMKTSEFDFHQGPVFAEMVLVDEINRAPAKTQAALFEVMEERQVTIDGISHRMKDLYTIIATQNPVEQEGTYRLPEAQLDRFLFKISMSYPTLEEEVSVLQRHQEDRQLVKLADIQPLLSVSELLAMRQKLQEVYVEDSLLRYIASIVQQTRMSKVVYLGASPRASVAILNASKGYAMLCGRDFVTPEDIKFVTPSILQHRLLLTAEAEMEGYTALKVAQKLIDKVEVPK
;
A
#
# COMPACT_ATOMS: atom_id res chain seq x y z
N MET A 1 -53.61 -12.11 -16.54
CA MET A 1 -52.20 -12.42 -16.90
C MET A 1 -51.33 -11.17 -16.79
N ASP A 2 -51.87 -9.97 -16.99
CA ASP A 2 -51.15 -8.70 -16.87
C ASP A 2 -50.86 -8.23 -15.43
N GLU A 3 -51.69 -8.55 -14.43
CA GLU A 3 -51.41 -8.16 -13.02
C GLU A 3 -50.22 -8.91 -12.39
N LEU A 4 -49.98 -10.16 -12.80
CA LEU A 4 -48.84 -10.97 -12.35
C LEU A 4 -47.51 -10.51 -12.94
N ILE A 5 -47.55 -9.85 -14.11
CA ILE A 5 -46.37 -9.27 -14.76
C ILE A 5 -46.03 -7.94 -14.08
N ASN A 6 -47.02 -7.10 -13.78
CA ASN A 6 -46.81 -5.80 -13.16
C ASN A 6 -46.24 -5.86 -11.73
N ASN A 7 -46.65 -6.86 -10.92
CA ASN A 7 -46.11 -7.05 -9.58
C ASN A 7 -44.65 -7.53 -9.58
N LYS A 8 -44.26 -8.41 -10.53
CA LYS A 8 -42.87 -8.87 -10.67
C LYS A 8 -41.93 -7.75 -11.09
N THR A 9 -42.38 -6.84 -11.95
CA THR A 9 -41.57 -5.69 -12.37
C THR A 9 -41.42 -4.68 -11.23
N ASN A 10 -42.49 -4.41 -10.46
CA ASN A 10 -42.43 -3.50 -9.31
C ASN A 10 -41.57 -4.03 -8.15
N GLU A 11 -41.58 -5.33 -7.85
CA GLU A 11 -40.67 -5.97 -6.88
C GLU A 11 -39.21 -5.90 -7.35
N GLN A 12 -38.93 -6.06 -8.65
CA GLN A 12 -37.58 -5.90 -9.19
C GLN A 12 -37.06 -4.46 -9.12
N TYR A 13 -37.92 -3.46 -9.29
CA TYR A 13 -37.54 -2.05 -9.17
C TYR A 13 -37.34 -1.63 -7.71
N THR A 14 -38.17 -2.09 -6.78
CA THR A 14 -38.01 -1.84 -5.34
C THR A 14 -36.76 -2.50 -4.80
N ASN A 15 -36.49 -3.77 -5.15
CA ASN A 15 -35.24 -4.44 -4.76
C ASN A 15 -33.98 -3.74 -5.29
N LYS A 16 -33.99 -3.25 -6.55
CA LYS A 16 -32.86 -2.46 -7.10
C LYS A 16 -32.70 -1.09 -6.45
N MET A 17 -33.79 -0.45 -6.03
CA MET A 17 -33.73 0.82 -5.30
C MET A 17 -33.25 0.61 -3.86
N GLU A 18 -33.70 -0.45 -3.19
CA GLU A 18 -33.21 -0.83 -1.87
C GLU A 18 -31.73 -1.20 -1.92
N GLU A 19 -31.27 -2.07 -2.83
CA GLU A 19 -29.85 -2.42 -3.02
C GLU A 19 -28.96 -1.20 -3.32
N ASN A 20 -29.41 -0.27 -4.17
CA ASN A 20 -28.67 0.96 -4.45
C ASN A 20 -28.64 1.92 -3.26
N THR A 21 -29.65 1.88 -2.41
CA THR A 21 -29.72 2.71 -1.20
C THR A 21 -28.81 2.14 -0.11
N THR A 22 -28.83 0.83 0.15
CA THR A 22 -27.90 0.17 1.09
C THR A 22 -26.45 0.30 0.65
N LYS A 23 -26.15 0.13 -0.65
CA LYS A 23 -24.78 0.33 -1.17
C LYS A 23 -24.26 1.75 -0.95
N ARG A 24 -25.12 2.77 -1.07
CA ARG A 24 -24.76 4.17 -0.82
C ARG A 24 -24.56 4.48 0.67
N THR A 25 -25.41 3.94 1.53
CA THR A 25 -25.28 4.11 3.00
C THR A 25 -23.98 3.48 3.52
N ASP A 26 -23.67 2.28 3.05
CA ASP A 26 -22.45 1.56 3.42
C ASP A 26 -21.15 2.27 3.02
N LEU A 27 -21.16 2.96 1.87
CA LEU A 27 -20.00 3.68 1.36
C LEU A 27 -19.81 5.04 2.05
N GLN A 28 -20.91 5.66 2.51
CA GLN A 28 -20.87 6.85 3.37
C GLN A 28 -20.26 6.53 4.74
N ASP A 29 -20.73 5.47 5.40
CA ASP A 29 -20.17 5.04 6.70
C ASP A 29 -18.66 4.75 6.59
N PHE A 30 -18.24 4.15 5.47
CA PHE A 30 -16.82 3.93 5.18
C PHE A 30 -16.05 5.24 5.00
N SER A 31 -16.57 6.15 4.17
CA SER A 31 -15.93 7.43 3.92
C SER A 31 -15.78 8.24 5.21
N GLU A 32 -16.77 8.20 6.10
CA GLU A 32 -16.69 8.82 7.43
C GLU A 32 -15.59 8.20 8.28
N LYS A 33 -15.52 6.87 8.37
CA LYS A 33 -14.44 6.17 9.11
C LYS A 33 -13.05 6.49 8.55
N ILE A 34 -12.89 6.51 7.23
CA ILE A 34 -11.62 6.90 6.58
C ILE A 34 -11.27 8.36 6.88
N THR A 35 -12.25 9.26 6.84
CA THR A 35 -12.04 10.68 7.17
C THR A 35 -11.59 10.85 8.62
N GLN A 36 -12.21 10.11 9.55
CA GLN A 36 -11.80 10.08 10.96
C GLN A 36 -10.38 9.51 11.10
N LEU A 37 -10.05 8.45 10.37
CA LEU A 37 -8.74 7.81 10.38
C LEU A 37 -7.66 8.77 9.86
N LYS A 38 -7.88 9.43 8.72
CA LYS A 38 -6.97 10.47 8.20
C LYS A 38 -6.78 11.62 9.19
N LYS A 39 -7.86 12.06 9.85
CA LYS A 39 -7.80 13.11 10.88
C LYS A 39 -6.99 12.66 12.10
N ALA A 40 -7.19 11.44 12.58
CA ALA A 40 -6.42 10.87 13.68
C ALA A 40 -4.92 10.78 13.33
N ILE A 41 -4.60 10.42 12.09
CA ILE A 41 -3.22 10.41 11.59
C ILE A 41 -2.63 11.83 11.53
N GLY A 42 -3.37 12.80 10.97
CA GLY A 42 -2.93 14.20 10.86
C GLY A 42 -2.67 14.91 12.20
N ASN A 43 -3.29 14.41 13.27
CA ASN A 43 -3.02 14.89 14.64
C ASN A 43 -1.63 14.47 15.15
N VAL A 44 -1.06 13.39 14.62
CA VAL A 44 0.25 12.85 15.03
C VAL A 44 1.32 13.15 14.00
N ILE A 45 1.00 13.02 12.71
CA ILE A 45 1.95 13.16 11.59
C ILE A 45 1.60 14.42 10.80
N VAL A 46 2.59 15.30 10.64
CA VAL A 46 2.45 16.58 9.94
C VAL A 46 3.07 16.45 8.54
N GLY A 47 2.38 16.97 7.53
CA GLY A 47 2.94 17.16 6.17
C GLY A 47 3.05 15.93 5.28
N GLN A 48 2.48 14.79 5.67
CA GLN A 48 2.63 13.52 4.93
C GLN A 48 1.29 12.97 4.42
N GLN A 49 0.35 13.84 4.05
CA GLN A 49 -1.01 13.45 3.66
C GLN A 49 -1.04 12.49 2.46
N GLU A 50 -0.21 12.75 1.44
CA GLU A 50 -0.12 11.87 0.27
C GLU A 50 0.40 10.47 0.65
N ALA A 51 1.42 10.39 1.51
CA ALA A 51 1.95 9.11 1.99
C ALA A 51 0.92 8.32 2.80
N VAL A 52 0.09 9.01 3.59
CA VAL A 52 -1.04 8.41 4.32
C VAL A 52 -2.06 7.83 3.35
N ASP A 53 -2.45 8.60 2.35
CA ASP A 53 -3.45 8.19 1.36
C ASP A 53 -2.96 6.97 0.57
N LEU A 54 -1.72 7.00 0.06
CA LEU A 54 -1.12 5.89 -0.65
C LEU A 54 -0.99 4.62 0.22
N LEU A 55 -0.66 4.77 1.51
CA LEU A 55 -0.59 3.64 2.42
C LEU A 55 -1.96 3.00 2.67
N LEU A 56 -3.00 3.82 2.89
CA LEU A 56 -4.37 3.34 3.07
C LEU A 56 -4.91 2.67 1.80
N ILE A 57 -4.64 3.25 0.62
CA ILE A 57 -4.98 2.65 -0.67
C ILE A 57 -4.28 1.29 -0.82
N ALA A 58 -3.01 1.17 -0.45
CA ALA A 58 -2.30 -0.10 -0.54
C ALA A 58 -2.89 -1.17 0.37
N ILE A 59 -3.25 -0.80 1.60
CA ILE A 59 -3.90 -1.72 2.53
C ILE A 59 -5.26 -2.17 1.97
N LEU A 60 -6.05 -1.30 1.35
CA LEU A 60 -7.32 -1.69 0.71
C LEU A 60 -7.13 -2.51 -0.55
N ALA A 61 -6.16 -2.16 -1.38
CA ALA A 61 -5.84 -2.85 -2.63
C ALA A 61 -5.03 -4.14 -2.41
N ASP A 62 -4.83 -4.54 -1.15
CA ASP A 62 -4.11 -5.76 -0.74
C ASP A 62 -2.66 -5.82 -1.27
N GLY A 63 -2.01 -4.65 -1.30
CA GLY A 63 -0.65 -4.46 -1.81
C GLY A 63 0.39 -4.17 -0.74
N HIS A 64 1.65 -4.37 -1.08
CA HIS A 64 2.81 -4.00 -0.27
C HIS A 64 3.35 -2.63 -0.67
N VAL A 65 4.00 -1.93 0.26
CA VAL A 65 4.51 -0.56 0.05
C VAL A 65 6.00 -0.49 0.34
N LEU A 66 6.73 0.23 -0.51
CA LEU A 66 8.12 0.61 -0.29
C LEU A 66 8.19 2.11 -0.01
N ILE A 67 8.61 2.50 1.20
CA ILE A 67 8.77 3.89 1.62
C ILE A 67 10.25 4.27 1.56
N GLU A 68 10.59 5.10 0.58
CA GLU A 68 11.90 5.71 0.45
C GLU A 68 11.89 7.09 1.11
N GLY A 69 12.94 7.41 1.86
CA GLY A 69 13.08 8.74 2.44
C GLY A 69 14.29 8.86 3.34
N VAL A 70 14.57 10.07 3.79
CA VAL A 70 15.65 10.34 4.74
C VAL A 70 15.29 9.85 6.15
N PRO A 71 16.28 9.63 7.04
CA PRO A 71 16.01 9.32 8.44
C PRO A 71 15.18 10.43 9.11
N GLY A 72 14.32 10.05 10.06
CA GLY A 72 13.57 11.01 10.87
C GLY A 72 12.21 11.48 10.32
N VAL A 73 11.81 11.11 9.10
CA VAL A 73 10.51 11.51 8.50
C VAL A 73 9.30 10.67 8.97
N ALA A 74 9.31 10.21 10.22
CA ALA A 74 8.20 9.51 10.86
C ALA A 74 7.66 8.24 10.13
N LYS A 75 8.44 7.58 9.27
CA LYS A 75 8.01 6.36 8.52
C LYS A 75 7.53 5.23 9.44
N THR A 76 8.35 4.92 10.46
CA THR A 76 8.04 3.90 11.46
C THR A 76 6.81 4.27 12.28
N LEU A 77 6.64 5.56 12.57
CA LEU A 77 5.49 6.09 13.30
C LEU A 77 4.21 5.96 12.46
N LEU A 78 4.27 6.28 11.16
CA LEU A 78 3.16 6.12 10.23
C LEU A 78 2.65 4.68 10.19
N ALA A 79 3.55 3.71 9.94
CA ALA A 79 3.18 2.30 9.87
C ALA A 79 2.54 1.79 11.17
N ARG A 80 3.10 2.17 12.32
CA ARG A 80 2.61 1.78 13.64
C ARG A 80 1.28 2.46 14.02
N LEU A 81 1.11 3.71 13.61
CA LEU A 81 -0.12 4.46 13.87
C LEU A 81 -1.28 3.88 13.06
N VAL A 82 -1.05 3.61 11.78
CA VAL A 82 -2.06 3.00 10.91
C VAL A 82 -2.47 1.63 11.44
N SER A 83 -1.51 0.76 11.79
CA SER A 83 -1.84 -0.57 12.34
C SER A 83 -2.68 -0.50 13.61
N ARG A 84 -2.39 0.45 14.50
CA ARG A 84 -3.17 0.66 15.71
C ARG A 84 -4.60 1.15 15.42
N LEU A 85 -4.76 2.05 14.44
CA LEU A 85 -6.06 2.60 14.06
C LEU A 85 -6.97 1.57 13.37
N ILE A 86 -6.40 0.56 12.71
CA ILE A 86 -7.15 -0.53 12.05
C ILE A 86 -7.22 -1.83 12.87
N ASP A 87 -6.81 -1.77 14.14
CA ASP A 87 -6.73 -2.91 15.07
C ASP A 87 -5.95 -4.11 14.51
N ALA A 88 -4.92 -3.85 13.70
CA ALA A 88 -4.11 -4.89 13.09
C ALA A 88 -2.90 -5.25 13.96
N ARG A 89 -2.57 -6.54 14.02
CA ARG A 89 -1.34 -7.03 14.63
C ARG A 89 -0.14 -6.47 13.88
N PHE A 90 0.69 -5.71 14.58
CA PHE A 90 1.88 -5.07 14.05
C PHE A 90 3.16 -5.80 14.46
N SER A 91 4.08 -5.94 13.53
CA SER A 91 5.43 -6.43 13.78
C SER A 91 6.45 -5.52 13.09
N ARG A 92 7.61 -5.36 13.72
CA ARG A 92 8.72 -4.56 13.18
C ARG A 92 9.96 -5.44 13.11
N ILE A 93 10.59 -5.44 11.93
CA ILE A 93 11.84 -6.14 11.66
C ILE A 93 12.85 -5.12 11.18
N GLN A 94 13.97 -5.01 11.88
CA GLN A 94 15.11 -4.22 11.42
C GLN A 94 15.98 -5.11 10.55
N PHE A 95 16.20 -4.73 9.30
CA PHE A 95 17.09 -5.48 8.43
C PHE A 95 18.53 -5.06 8.71
N THR A 96 19.35 -6.04 9.09
CA THR A 96 20.76 -5.88 9.39
C THR A 96 21.59 -6.86 8.55
N PRO A 97 22.89 -6.60 8.35
CA PRO A 97 23.74 -7.46 7.50
C PRO A 97 23.88 -8.90 7.99
N ASP A 98 23.64 -9.14 9.27
CA ASP A 98 23.70 -10.43 9.95
C ASP A 98 22.36 -11.17 10.03
N LEU A 99 21.25 -10.53 9.60
CA LEU A 99 19.91 -11.10 9.70
C LEU A 99 19.76 -12.35 8.83
N MET A 100 19.32 -13.46 9.44
CA MET A 100 19.09 -14.72 8.74
C MET A 100 17.62 -14.85 8.30
N PRO A 101 17.32 -15.65 7.25
CA PRO A 101 15.94 -15.94 6.86
C PRO A 101 15.08 -16.49 8.00
N SER A 102 15.65 -17.33 8.87
CA SER A 102 14.96 -17.89 10.04
C SER A 102 14.52 -16.82 11.05
N ASP A 103 15.22 -15.69 11.16
CA ASP A 103 14.84 -14.61 12.06
C ASP A 103 13.60 -13.86 11.57
N VAL A 104 13.34 -13.91 10.26
CA VAL A 104 12.17 -13.31 9.60
C VAL A 104 11.01 -14.30 9.55
N LEU A 105 11.28 -15.51 9.04
CA LEU A 105 10.28 -16.54 8.78
C LEU A 105 9.87 -17.29 10.05
N GLY A 106 10.78 -17.48 11.00
CA GLY A 106 10.59 -18.33 12.16
C GLY A 106 11.52 -19.53 12.15
N THR A 107 11.51 -20.26 13.27
CA THR A 107 12.38 -21.42 13.47
C THR A 107 11.63 -22.52 14.22
N THR A 108 11.98 -23.77 13.96
CA THR A 108 11.50 -24.91 14.73
C THR A 108 12.40 -25.14 15.94
N VAL A 109 11.82 -25.10 17.13
CA VAL A 109 12.55 -25.33 18.38
C VAL A 109 12.15 -26.68 18.93
N PHE A 110 13.13 -27.50 19.31
CA PHE A 110 12.86 -28.75 19.99
C PHE A 110 12.41 -28.49 21.43
N ASN A 111 11.18 -28.86 21.74
CA ASN A 111 10.61 -28.71 23.07
C ASN A 111 10.94 -29.94 23.92
N MET A 112 11.89 -29.79 24.86
CA MET A 112 12.32 -30.88 25.72
C MET A 112 11.21 -31.47 26.61
N LYS A 113 10.11 -30.74 26.86
CA LYS A 113 9.00 -31.24 27.68
C LYS A 113 8.09 -32.18 26.91
N THR A 114 7.79 -31.86 25.65
CA THR A 114 6.91 -32.66 24.79
C THR A 114 7.70 -33.66 23.93
N SER A 115 9.02 -33.49 23.81
CA SER A 115 9.87 -34.21 22.84
C SER A 115 9.42 -34.01 21.38
N GLU A 116 8.78 -32.87 21.10
CA GLU A 116 8.27 -32.49 19.78
C GLU A 116 8.98 -31.24 19.26
N PHE A 117 8.95 -31.04 17.94
CA PHE A 117 9.45 -29.83 17.29
C PHE A 117 8.31 -28.82 17.16
N ASP A 118 8.37 -27.74 17.93
CA ASP A 118 7.37 -26.66 17.90
C ASP A 118 7.82 -25.56 16.96
N PHE A 119 6.95 -25.16 16.02
CA PHE A 119 7.22 -24.04 15.13
C PHE A 119 6.98 -22.71 15.84
N HIS A 120 8.05 -21.95 16.05
CA HIS A 120 7.97 -20.57 16.53
C HIS A 120 7.84 -19.63 15.33
N GLN A 121 6.63 -19.10 15.16
CA GLN A 121 6.31 -18.12 14.12
C GLN A 121 7.24 -16.91 14.19
N GLY A 122 7.86 -16.58 13.06
CA GLY A 122 8.66 -15.38 12.93
C GLY A 122 7.80 -14.10 12.94
N PRO A 123 8.46 -12.94 13.02
CA PRO A 123 7.81 -11.63 12.99
C PRO A 123 7.00 -11.37 11.72
N VAL A 124 7.22 -12.13 10.64
CA VAL A 124 6.48 -12.02 9.37
C VAL A 124 5.00 -12.42 9.49
N PHE A 125 4.58 -13.17 10.51
CA PHE A 125 3.19 -13.64 10.66
C PHE A 125 2.20 -12.58 11.22
N ALA A 126 2.62 -11.33 11.32
CA ALA A 126 1.73 -10.22 11.69
C ALA A 126 0.90 -9.74 10.49
N GLU A 127 -0.19 -9.03 10.75
CA GLU A 127 -1.08 -8.52 9.70
C GLU A 127 -0.46 -7.31 8.98
N MET A 128 0.30 -6.51 9.74
CA MET A 128 1.14 -5.45 9.21
C MET A 128 2.57 -5.63 9.67
N VAL A 129 3.48 -5.79 8.71
CA VAL A 129 4.91 -5.98 8.96
C VAL A 129 5.67 -4.77 8.44
N LEU A 130 6.32 -4.02 9.35
CA LEU A 130 7.28 -2.99 8.99
C LEU A 130 8.67 -3.62 8.87
N VAL A 131 9.26 -3.50 7.68
CA VAL A 131 10.62 -3.92 7.39
C VAL A 131 11.47 -2.66 7.24
N ASP A 132 12.26 -2.34 8.26
CA ASP A 132 13.14 -1.17 8.21
C ASP A 132 14.47 -1.51 7.52
N GLU A 133 14.90 -0.64 6.60
CA GLU A 133 16.18 -0.73 5.88
C GLU A 133 16.37 -2.04 5.10
N ILE A 134 15.37 -2.38 4.28
CA ILE A 134 15.34 -3.64 3.49
C ILE A 134 16.62 -3.87 2.68
N ASN A 135 17.29 -2.80 2.26
CA ASN A 135 18.54 -2.80 1.51
C ASN A 135 19.77 -3.21 2.34
N ARG A 136 19.70 -3.33 3.67
CA ARG A 136 20.83 -3.73 4.52
C ARG A 136 20.97 -5.24 4.75
N ALA A 137 19.89 -6.01 4.54
CA ALA A 137 19.98 -7.46 4.72
C ALA A 137 20.59 -8.17 3.49
N PRO A 138 21.21 -9.35 3.68
CA PRO A 138 21.72 -10.16 2.59
C PRO A 138 20.61 -10.58 1.60
N ALA A 139 21.00 -10.82 0.35
CA ALA A 139 20.08 -11.21 -0.72
C ALA A 139 19.24 -12.48 -0.39
N LYS A 140 19.76 -13.41 0.41
CA LYS A 140 19.03 -14.61 0.85
C LYS A 140 17.84 -14.26 1.76
N THR A 141 18.03 -13.35 2.70
CA THR A 141 17.00 -12.89 3.64
C THR A 141 15.96 -12.02 2.93
N GLN A 142 16.40 -11.18 1.99
CA GLN A 142 15.50 -10.46 1.09
C GLN A 142 14.65 -11.43 0.26
N ALA A 143 15.26 -12.44 -0.38
CA ALA A 143 14.56 -13.43 -1.18
C ALA A 143 13.49 -14.18 -0.37
N ALA A 144 13.81 -14.57 0.87
CA ALA A 144 12.86 -15.18 1.78
C ALA A 144 11.64 -14.27 2.04
N LEU A 145 11.85 -12.97 2.32
CA LEU A 145 10.75 -12.02 2.49
C LEU A 145 9.88 -11.91 1.23
N PHE A 146 10.51 -11.83 0.05
CA PHE A 146 9.80 -11.69 -1.22
C PHE A 146 9.02 -12.93 -1.63
N GLU A 147 9.49 -14.12 -1.25
CA GLU A 147 8.73 -15.36 -1.38
C GLU A 147 7.43 -15.28 -0.58
N VAL A 148 7.49 -14.82 0.67
CA VAL A 148 6.29 -14.62 1.49
C VAL A 148 5.35 -13.57 0.91
N MET A 149 5.88 -12.51 0.30
CA MET A 149 5.06 -11.48 -0.36
C MET A 149 4.24 -12.04 -1.53
N GLU A 150 4.83 -12.88 -2.36
CA GLU A 150 4.13 -13.45 -3.53
C GLU A 150 3.25 -14.64 -3.15
N GLU A 151 3.77 -15.60 -2.39
CA GLU A 151 3.09 -16.87 -2.11
C GLU A 151 2.10 -16.76 -0.94
N ARG A 152 2.20 -15.71 -0.10
CA ARG A 152 1.39 -15.52 1.11
C ARG A 152 1.38 -16.73 2.05
N GLN A 153 2.47 -17.47 2.04
CA GLN A 153 2.71 -18.60 2.91
C GLN A 153 4.21 -18.78 3.14
N VAL A 154 4.54 -19.45 4.23
CA VAL A 154 5.91 -19.86 4.57
C VAL A 154 5.93 -21.37 4.69
N THR A 155 6.85 -22.04 4.01
CA THR A 155 7.03 -23.49 4.16
C THR A 155 8.32 -23.76 4.91
N ILE A 156 8.21 -24.33 6.11
CA ILE A 156 9.34 -24.70 6.96
C ILE A 156 9.19 -26.18 7.30
N ASP A 157 10.26 -26.96 7.12
CA ASP A 157 10.31 -28.40 7.37
C ASP A 157 9.17 -29.22 6.74
N GLY A 158 8.74 -28.79 5.55
CA GLY A 158 7.66 -29.44 4.78
C GLY A 158 6.25 -29.07 5.22
N ILE A 159 6.08 -28.21 6.22
CA ILE A 159 4.77 -27.71 6.67
C ILE A 159 4.58 -26.28 6.17
N SER A 160 3.49 -26.04 5.43
CA SER A 160 3.13 -24.73 4.92
C SER A 160 2.20 -23.99 5.90
N HIS A 161 2.63 -22.81 6.31
CA HIS A 161 1.89 -21.89 7.17
C HIS A 161 1.41 -20.69 6.35
N ARG A 162 0.09 -20.53 6.20
CA ARG A 162 -0.49 -19.39 5.47
C ARG A 162 -0.50 -18.12 6.30
N MET A 163 -0.30 -16.99 5.62
CA MET A 163 -0.50 -15.67 6.21
C MET A 163 -1.99 -15.40 6.43
N LYS A 164 -2.28 -14.41 7.26
CA LYS A 164 -3.66 -13.95 7.49
C LYS A 164 -4.22 -13.22 6.26
N ASP A 165 -5.54 -13.09 6.19
CA ASP A 165 -6.23 -12.42 5.07
C ASP A 165 -5.83 -10.96 4.93
N LEU A 166 -5.64 -10.25 6.06
CA LEU A 166 -4.96 -8.98 6.11
C LEU A 166 -3.46 -9.22 6.24
N TYR A 167 -2.72 -8.97 5.16
CA TYR A 167 -1.28 -9.09 5.15
C TYR A 167 -0.64 -7.99 4.28
N THR A 168 -0.05 -7.00 4.93
CA THR A 168 0.63 -5.88 4.26
C THR A 168 2.04 -5.71 4.80
N ILE A 169 3.00 -5.60 3.89
CA ILE A 169 4.40 -5.33 4.20
C ILE A 169 4.69 -3.90 3.82
N ILE A 170 5.24 -3.15 4.77
CA ILE A 170 5.73 -1.80 4.59
C ILE A 170 7.24 -1.88 4.71
N ALA A 171 7.95 -1.87 3.59
CA ALA A 171 9.40 -1.83 3.58
C ALA A 171 9.87 -0.38 3.58
N THR A 172 10.95 -0.06 4.30
CA THR A 172 11.60 1.25 4.23
C THR A 172 13.00 1.12 3.67
N GLN A 173 13.43 2.13 2.93
CA GLN A 173 14.80 2.26 2.45
C GLN A 173 15.30 3.69 2.61
N ASN A 174 16.59 3.83 2.86
CA ASN A 174 17.29 5.11 2.92
C ASN A 174 18.21 5.23 1.70
N PRO A 175 18.00 6.22 0.80
CA PRO A 175 18.79 6.33 -0.41
C PRO A 175 20.24 6.82 -0.19
N VAL A 176 20.55 7.36 0.99
CA VAL A 176 21.84 8.02 1.28
C VAL A 176 22.88 7.06 1.88
N GLU A 177 22.48 5.87 2.34
CA GLU A 177 23.42 4.90 2.91
C GLU A 177 24.31 4.28 1.82
N GLN A 178 25.62 4.50 1.94
CA GLN A 178 26.63 4.01 0.98
C GLN A 178 27.34 2.72 1.45
N GLU A 179 27.33 2.40 2.74
CA GLU A 179 28.02 1.23 3.28
C GLU A 179 27.07 0.04 3.49
N GLY A 180 27.44 -1.12 2.94
CA GLY A 180 26.75 -2.39 3.22
C GLY A 180 25.36 -2.55 2.60
N THR A 181 24.99 -1.74 1.60
CA THR A 181 23.67 -1.82 0.97
C THR A 181 23.65 -2.75 -0.24
N TYR A 182 22.69 -3.67 -0.27
CA TYR A 182 22.35 -4.51 -1.41
C TYR A 182 21.23 -3.85 -2.20
N ARG A 183 21.50 -3.48 -3.46
CA ARG A 183 20.45 -2.96 -4.36
C ARG A 183 19.39 -4.03 -4.61
N LEU A 184 18.12 -3.64 -4.46
CA LEU A 184 17.00 -4.49 -4.80
C LEU A 184 16.92 -4.65 -6.32
N PRO A 185 16.87 -5.89 -6.85
CA PRO A 185 16.64 -6.11 -8.28
C PRO A 185 15.27 -5.56 -8.70
N GLU A 186 15.15 -5.08 -9.94
CA GLU A 186 13.89 -4.53 -10.46
C GLU A 186 12.74 -5.53 -10.42
N ALA A 187 13.04 -6.82 -10.64
CA ALA A 187 12.06 -7.89 -10.51
C ALA A 187 11.49 -8.02 -9.09
N GLN A 188 12.24 -7.62 -8.06
CA GLN A 188 11.78 -7.57 -6.68
C GLN A 188 10.98 -6.31 -6.39
N LEU A 189 11.42 -5.17 -6.93
CA LEU A 189 10.69 -3.91 -6.79
C LEU A 189 9.29 -3.98 -7.40
N ASP A 190 9.11 -4.69 -8.53
CA ASP A 190 7.82 -4.86 -9.19
C ASP A 190 6.74 -5.51 -8.30
N ARG A 191 7.13 -6.20 -7.21
CA ARG A 191 6.23 -6.82 -6.22
C ARG A 191 5.56 -5.80 -5.29
N PHE A 192 6.14 -4.61 -5.14
CA PHE A 192 5.50 -3.53 -4.38
C PHE A 192 4.44 -2.84 -5.24
N LEU A 193 3.30 -2.55 -4.62
CA LEU A 193 2.22 -1.79 -5.26
C LEU A 193 2.66 -0.34 -5.47
N PHE A 194 3.13 0.29 -4.38
CA PHE A 194 3.64 1.65 -4.40
C PHE A 194 5.08 1.71 -3.92
N LYS A 195 5.84 2.58 -4.57
CA LYS A 195 6.96 3.25 -3.95
C LYS A 195 6.45 4.62 -3.49
N ILE A 196 6.74 5.03 -2.26
CA ILE A 196 6.36 6.32 -1.68
C ILE A 196 7.64 7.06 -1.31
N SER A 197 7.78 8.30 -1.77
CA SER A 197 8.95 9.12 -1.50
C SER A 197 8.61 10.16 -0.43
N MET A 198 9.23 10.06 0.74
CA MET A 198 9.05 10.99 1.87
C MET A 198 10.27 11.90 2.01
N SER A 199 10.09 13.20 1.78
CA SER A 199 11.09 14.24 2.01
C SER A 199 10.99 14.84 3.40
N TYR A 200 11.97 15.66 3.77
CA TYR A 200 11.87 16.50 4.97
C TYR A 200 10.60 17.37 4.90
N PRO A 201 9.97 17.62 6.06
CA PRO A 201 8.85 18.55 6.14
C PRO A 201 9.27 19.95 5.68
N THR A 202 8.30 20.72 5.21
CA THR A 202 8.49 22.16 4.97
C THR A 202 8.74 22.90 6.29
N LEU A 203 9.27 24.13 6.22
CA LEU A 203 9.49 24.96 7.41
C LEU A 203 8.23 25.10 8.27
N GLU A 204 7.07 25.34 7.65
CA GLU A 204 5.78 25.48 8.34
C GLU A 204 5.37 24.19 9.05
N GLU A 205 5.56 23.04 8.40
CA GLU A 205 5.28 21.72 8.96
C GLU A 205 6.24 21.39 10.11
N GLU A 206 7.52 21.74 9.96
CA GLU A 206 8.53 21.55 11.01
C GLU A 206 8.26 22.44 12.22
N VAL A 207 7.87 23.70 12.01
CA VAL A 207 7.42 24.60 13.08
C VAL A 207 6.19 24.02 13.78
N SER A 208 5.23 23.45 13.05
CA SER A 208 4.06 22.78 13.64
C SER A 208 4.46 21.57 14.49
N VAL A 209 5.44 20.77 14.04
CA VAL A 209 6.00 19.66 14.84
C VAL A 209 6.66 20.18 16.11
N LEU A 210 7.45 21.25 16.03
CA LEU A 210 8.12 21.86 17.19
C LEU A 210 7.12 22.44 18.20
N GLN A 211 6.09 23.14 17.72
CA GLN A 211 5.02 23.69 18.58
C GLN A 211 4.28 22.57 19.32
N ARG A 212 3.93 21.48 18.63
CA ARG A 212 3.30 20.31 19.27
C ARG A 212 4.19 19.66 20.33
N HIS A 213 5.51 19.63 20.10
CA HIS A 213 6.46 19.09 21.07
C HIS A 213 6.65 20.02 22.28
N GLN A 214 6.64 21.34 22.07
CA GLN A 214 6.79 22.34 23.12
C GLN A 214 5.56 22.47 24.03
N GLU A 215 4.35 22.32 23.49
CA GLU A 215 3.11 22.49 24.26
C GLU A 215 2.87 21.39 25.33
N ASP A 216 3.74 20.38 25.44
CA ASP A 216 3.60 19.20 26.32
C ASP A 216 2.20 18.56 26.27
N ARG A 217 1.45 18.81 25.18
CA ARG A 217 0.30 18.02 24.77
C ARG A 217 0.90 16.66 24.51
N GLN A 218 0.85 15.80 25.53
CA GLN A 218 1.29 14.41 25.51
C GLN A 218 1.23 13.92 24.07
N LEU A 219 2.40 13.81 23.42
CA LEU A 219 2.52 13.21 22.09
C LEU A 219 1.61 12.01 22.15
N VAL A 220 0.47 12.05 21.44
CA VAL A 220 -0.65 11.13 21.69
C VAL A 220 -0.03 9.76 21.84
N LYS A 221 -0.02 9.22 23.06
CA LYS A 221 0.74 8.00 23.29
C LYS A 221 0.05 6.98 22.40
N LEU A 222 0.81 6.32 21.54
CA LEU A 222 0.25 5.32 20.63
C LEU A 222 -0.60 4.27 21.37
N ALA A 223 -0.32 4.05 22.66
CA ALA A 223 -1.09 3.22 23.57
C ALA A 223 -2.53 3.69 23.81
N ASP A 224 -2.76 5.02 23.86
CA ASP A 224 -4.05 5.64 24.19
C ASP A 224 -4.96 5.81 22.97
N ILE A 225 -4.42 5.56 21.77
CA ILE A 225 -5.17 5.60 20.51
C ILE A 225 -6.11 4.41 20.44
N GLN A 226 -7.41 4.70 20.39
CA GLN A 226 -8.45 3.70 20.18
C GLN A 226 -8.51 3.31 18.70
N PRO A 227 -8.70 2.02 18.38
CA PRO A 227 -8.93 1.59 17.01
C PRO A 227 -10.23 2.19 16.48
N LEU A 228 -10.21 2.67 15.23
CA LEU A 228 -11.35 3.24 14.53
C LEU A 228 -11.96 2.26 13.52
N LEU A 229 -11.17 1.29 13.08
CA LEU A 229 -11.57 0.27 12.13
C LEU A 229 -11.09 -1.08 12.66
N SER A 230 -11.90 -2.12 12.51
CA SER A 230 -11.46 -3.50 12.77
C SER A 230 -10.94 -4.17 11.50
N VAL A 231 -10.10 -5.19 11.66
CA VAL A 231 -9.62 -6.02 10.54
C VAL A 231 -10.78 -6.64 9.74
N SER A 232 -11.84 -7.11 10.41
CA SER A 232 -13.03 -7.66 9.74
C SER A 232 -13.78 -6.63 8.90
N GLU A 233 -13.91 -5.40 9.40
CA GLU A 233 -14.55 -4.31 8.64
C GLU A 233 -13.71 -3.95 7.41
N LEU A 234 -12.39 -3.88 7.56
CA LEU A 234 -11.46 -3.64 6.46
C LEU A 234 -11.58 -4.73 5.37
N LEU A 235 -11.65 -6.01 5.77
CA LEU A 235 -11.81 -7.12 4.83
C LEU A 235 -13.15 -7.07 4.08
N ALA A 236 -14.23 -6.69 4.75
CA ALA A 236 -15.53 -6.45 4.09
C ALA A 236 -15.43 -5.30 3.07
N MET A 237 -14.65 -4.26 3.37
CA MET A 237 -14.41 -3.14 2.45
C MET A 237 -13.57 -3.56 1.25
N ARG A 238 -12.58 -4.44 1.42
CA ARG A 238 -11.81 -5.01 0.30
C ARG A 238 -12.69 -5.77 -0.69
N GLN A 239 -13.76 -6.43 -0.23
CA GLN A 239 -14.71 -7.09 -1.12
C GLN A 239 -15.49 -6.06 -1.96
N LYS A 240 -15.93 -4.96 -1.33
CA LYS A 240 -16.61 -3.86 -2.03
C LYS A 240 -15.74 -3.14 -3.05
N LEU A 241 -14.41 -3.15 -2.87
CA LEU A 241 -13.47 -2.63 -3.88
C LEU A 241 -13.68 -3.26 -5.26
N GLN A 242 -14.05 -4.53 -5.31
CA GLN A 242 -14.28 -5.22 -6.58
C GLN A 242 -15.52 -4.69 -7.31
N GLU A 243 -16.51 -4.18 -6.56
CA GLU A 243 -17.76 -3.63 -7.09
C GLU A 243 -17.64 -2.21 -7.64
N VAL A 244 -16.54 -1.50 -7.35
CA VAL A 244 -16.30 -0.15 -7.85
C VAL A 244 -16.31 -0.13 -9.38
N TYR A 245 -17.16 0.71 -9.94
CA TYR A 245 -17.37 0.82 -11.38
C TYR A 245 -16.20 1.51 -12.07
N VAL A 246 -15.79 0.96 -13.22
CA VAL A 246 -14.74 1.53 -14.07
C VAL A 246 -15.23 1.46 -15.51
N GLU A 247 -15.28 2.61 -16.17
CA GLU A 247 -15.64 2.68 -17.58
C GLU A 247 -14.58 2.06 -18.49
N ASP A 248 -15.01 1.46 -19.61
CA ASP A 248 -14.11 0.90 -20.62
C ASP A 248 -13.13 1.93 -21.19
N SER A 249 -13.54 3.20 -21.27
CA SER A 249 -12.71 4.34 -21.68
C SER A 249 -11.49 4.50 -20.75
N LEU A 250 -11.70 4.35 -19.45
CA LEU A 250 -10.66 4.43 -18.42
C LEU A 250 -9.75 3.20 -18.42
N LEU A 251 -10.30 2.01 -18.69
CA LEU A 251 -9.47 0.80 -18.86
C LEU A 251 -8.49 0.96 -20.04
N ARG A 252 -8.97 1.51 -21.17
CA ARG A 252 -8.12 1.86 -22.31
C ARG A 252 -7.10 2.94 -21.93
N TYR A 253 -7.52 3.97 -21.20
CA TYR A 253 -6.62 5.02 -20.73
C TYR A 253 -5.45 4.48 -19.88
N ILE A 254 -5.72 3.59 -18.91
CA ILE A 254 -4.70 2.92 -18.10
C ILE A 254 -3.74 2.12 -18.99
N ALA A 255 -4.28 1.35 -19.94
CA ALA A 255 -3.47 0.56 -20.87
C ALA A 255 -2.59 1.45 -21.76
N SER A 256 -3.12 2.57 -22.25
CA SER A 256 -2.41 3.56 -23.04
C SER A 256 -1.27 4.21 -22.27
N ILE A 257 -1.47 4.58 -20.99
CA ILE A 257 -0.39 5.09 -20.13
C ILE A 257 0.75 4.08 -20.05
N VAL A 258 0.44 2.82 -19.71
CA VAL A 258 1.46 1.77 -19.56
C VAL A 258 2.15 1.48 -20.90
N GLN A 259 1.42 1.45 -22.01
CA GLN A 259 2.01 1.29 -23.35
C GLN A 259 2.96 2.45 -23.68
N GLN A 260 2.59 3.68 -23.33
CA GLN A 260 3.41 4.86 -23.59
C GLN A 260 4.75 4.83 -22.85
N THR A 261 4.80 4.19 -21.67
CA THR A 261 6.08 3.95 -20.98
C THR A 261 7.04 3.07 -21.78
N ARG A 262 6.53 2.11 -22.55
CA ARG A 262 7.33 1.17 -23.36
C ARG A 262 7.76 1.77 -24.70
N MET A 263 7.07 2.82 -25.17
CA MET A 263 7.36 3.51 -26.43
C MET A 263 8.26 4.75 -26.24
N SER A 264 8.48 5.18 -24.99
CA SER A 264 9.28 6.36 -24.70
C SER A 264 10.77 6.10 -24.90
N LYS A 265 11.48 6.97 -25.64
CA LYS A 265 12.93 6.87 -25.85
C LYS A 265 13.76 7.08 -24.58
N VAL A 266 13.19 7.75 -23.59
CA VAL A 266 13.82 8.08 -22.30
C VAL A 266 13.80 6.87 -21.35
N VAL A 267 12.99 5.86 -21.67
CA VAL A 267 12.78 4.67 -20.84
C VAL A 267 13.46 3.48 -21.51
N TYR A 268 14.44 2.90 -20.83
CA TYR A 268 15.12 1.68 -21.27
C TYR A 268 14.22 0.45 -21.11
N LEU A 269 13.54 0.34 -19.96
CA LEU A 269 12.56 -0.72 -19.69
C LEU A 269 11.29 -0.12 -19.11
N GLY A 270 10.18 -0.25 -19.86
CA GLY A 270 8.87 0.23 -19.48
C GLY A 270 8.13 -0.71 -18.52
N ALA A 271 7.00 -0.24 -18.00
CA ALA A 271 6.28 -0.94 -16.95
C ALA A 271 5.61 -2.24 -17.44
N SER A 272 5.56 -3.24 -16.56
CA SER A 272 4.95 -4.55 -16.81
C SER A 272 3.41 -4.50 -16.86
N PRO A 273 2.69 -5.53 -17.35
CA PRO A 273 1.23 -5.59 -17.25
C PRO A 273 0.72 -5.58 -15.79
N ARG A 274 1.55 -5.98 -14.82
CA ARG A 274 1.24 -5.85 -13.38
C ARG A 274 1.02 -4.38 -13.01
N ALA A 275 1.66 -3.43 -13.70
CA ALA A 275 1.41 -2.01 -13.52
C ALA A 275 -0.02 -1.61 -13.90
N SER A 276 -0.56 -2.13 -15.00
CA SER A 276 -1.95 -1.83 -15.41
C SER A 276 -2.96 -2.31 -14.36
N VAL A 277 -2.76 -3.53 -13.83
CA VAL A 277 -3.62 -4.10 -12.78
C VAL A 277 -3.47 -3.33 -11.47
N ALA A 278 -2.24 -2.97 -11.10
CA ALA A 278 -1.96 -2.14 -9.94
C ALA A 278 -2.65 -0.78 -10.02
N ILE A 279 -2.56 -0.08 -11.16
CA ILE A 279 -3.20 1.21 -11.38
C ILE A 279 -4.72 1.07 -11.25
N LEU A 280 -5.32 0.03 -11.84
CA LEU A 280 -6.75 -0.23 -11.76
C LEU A 280 -7.21 -0.41 -10.30
N ASN A 281 -6.58 -1.32 -9.55
CA ASN A 281 -6.95 -1.62 -8.17
C ASN A 281 -6.70 -0.43 -7.24
N ALA A 282 -5.58 0.28 -7.42
CA ALA A 282 -5.27 1.48 -6.67
C ALA A 282 -6.26 2.63 -6.95
N SER A 283 -6.67 2.81 -8.21
CA SER A 283 -7.64 3.85 -8.59
C SER A 283 -9.01 3.59 -7.98
N LYS A 284 -9.45 2.32 -7.96
CA LYS A 284 -10.65 1.91 -7.24
C LYS A 284 -10.54 2.21 -5.75
N GLY A 285 -9.37 1.93 -5.16
CA GLY A 285 -9.10 2.20 -3.74
C GLY A 285 -9.22 3.67 -3.43
N TYR A 286 -8.59 4.51 -4.25
CA TYR A 286 -8.65 5.96 -4.10
C TYR A 286 -10.07 6.53 -4.26
N ALA A 287 -10.83 6.04 -5.25
CA ALA A 287 -12.24 6.40 -5.40
C ALA A 287 -13.05 6.09 -4.13
N MET A 288 -12.87 4.90 -3.54
CA MET A 288 -13.50 4.53 -2.27
C MET A 288 -13.05 5.41 -1.10
N LEU A 289 -11.75 5.75 -1.00
CA LEU A 289 -11.27 6.68 0.02
C LEU A 289 -11.96 8.05 -0.08
N CYS A 290 -12.26 8.48 -1.30
CA CYS A 290 -13.00 9.72 -1.57
C CYS A 290 -14.53 9.58 -1.40
N GLY A 291 -15.03 8.41 -1.00
CA GLY A 291 -16.48 8.17 -0.86
C GLY A 291 -17.21 8.07 -2.19
N ARG A 292 -16.54 7.61 -3.26
CA ARG A 292 -17.13 7.35 -4.58
C ARG A 292 -17.12 5.86 -4.91
N ASP A 293 -18.13 5.43 -5.65
CA ASP A 293 -18.32 4.06 -6.18
C ASP A 293 -17.91 3.92 -7.66
N PHE A 294 -17.32 4.97 -8.25
CA PHE A 294 -16.80 4.98 -9.62
C PHE A 294 -15.44 5.66 -9.70
N VAL A 295 -14.59 5.18 -10.62
CA VAL A 295 -13.26 5.74 -10.89
C VAL A 295 -13.36 6.93 -11.85
N THR A 296 -12.53 7.94 -11.61
CA THR A 296 -12.35 9.11 -12.48
C THR A 296 -10.92 9.17 -13.03
N PRO A 297 -10.65 9.93 -14.10
CA PRO A 297 -9.30 10.11 -14.62
C PRO A 297 -8.30 10.66 -13.59
N GLU A 298 -8.76 11.53 -12.69
CA GLU A 298 -7.91 12.12 -11.66
C GLU A 298 -7.44 11.07 -10.63
N ASP A 299 -8.24 10.04 -10.37
CA ASP A 299 -7.85 8.93 -9.49
C ASP A 299 -6.66 8.17 -10.08
N ILE A 300 -6.72 7.91 -11.39
CA ILE A 300 -5.68 7.23 -12.14
C ILE A 300 -4.41 8.09 -12.13
N LYS A 301 -4.52 9.39 -12.40
CA LYS A 301 -3.38 10.31 -12.39
C LYS A 301 -2.71 10.41 -11.01
N PHE A 302 -3.49 10.38 -9.94
CA PHE A 302 -2.95 10.46 -8.57
C PHE A 302 -2.11 9.24 -8.21
N VAL A 303 -2.61 8.02 -8.46
CA VAL A 303 -1.93 6.79 -8.03
C VAL A 303 -0.79 6.37 -8.96
N THR A 304 -0.86 6.72 -10.25
CA THR A 304 0.05 6.18 -11.27
C THR A 304 1.53 6.55 -11.05
N PRO A 305 1.92 7.79 -10.69
CA PRO A 305 3.33 8.13 -10.46
C PRO A 305 4.00 7.24 -9.42
N SER A 306 3.33 6.99 -8.29
CA SER A 306 3.82 6.16 -7.19
C SER A 306 3.91 4.66 -7.55
N ILE A 307 3.16 4.22 -8.56
CA ILE A 307 3.20 2.86 -9.10
C ILE A 307 4.30 2.70 -10.15
N LEU A 308 4.49 3.72 -11.01
CA LEU A 308 5.43 3.64 -12.12
C LEU A 308 6.86 3.94 -11.71
N GLN A 309 7.11 4.75 -10.68
CA GLN A 309 8.46 5.23 -10.38
C GLN A 309 9.49 4.13 -10.06
N HIS A 310 9.06 2.95 -9.61
CA HIS A 310 9.93 1.77 -9.38
C HIS A 310 9.76 0.67 -10.43
N ARG A 311 8.98 0.94 -11.48
CA ARG A 311 8.72 0.03 -12.61
C ARG A 311 9.25 0.57 -13.94
N LEU A 312 9.98 1.69 -13.90
CA LEU A 312 10.60 2.32 -15.04
C LEU A 312 12.11 2.35 -14.84
N LEU A 313 12.83 1.72 -15.76
CA LEU A 313 14.27 1.88 -15.86
C LEU A 313 14.57 2.93 -16.93
N LEU A 314 15.27 3.99 -16.55
CA LEU A 314 15.63 5.07 -17.46
C LEU A 314 16.88 4.73 -18.27
N THR A 315 17.07 5.41 -19.39
CA THR A 315 18.34 5.34 -20.13
C THR A 315 19.42 6.11 -19.38
N ALA A 316 20.68 5.70 -19.53
CA ALA A 316 21.82 6.40 -18.91
C ALA A 316 21.87 7.88 -19.29
N GLU A 317 21.53 8.20 -20.54
CA GLU A 317 21.43 9.59 -21.04
C GLU A 317 20.40 10.41 -20.26
N ALA A 318 19.23 9.84 -20.01
CA ALA A 318 18.17 10.49 -19.24
C ALA A 318 18.57 10.72 -17.77
N GLU A 319 19.24 9.75 -17.16
CA GLU A 319 19.76 9.89 -15.79
C GLU A 319 20.85 10.97 -15.72
N MET A 320 21.73 11.05 -16.72
CA MET A 320 22.76 12.09 -16.83
C MET A 320 22.17 13.49 -17.01
N GLU A 321 21.03 13.61 -17.70
CA GLU A 321 20.26 14.85 -17.82
C GLU A 321 19.47 15.21 -16.55
N GLY A 322 19.52 14.36 -15.50
CA GLY A 322 18.86 14.60 -14.21
C GLY A 322 17.37 14.25 -14.20
N TYR A 323 16.89 13.46 -15.16
CA TYR A 323 15.54 12.93 -15.11
C TYR A 323 15.41 11.87 -14.01
N THR A 324 14.31 11.94 -13.26
CA THR A 324 13.93 10.89 -12.31
C THR A 324 12.74 10.11 -12.86
N ALA A 325 12.65 8.82 -12.50
CA ALA A 325 11.55 7.96 -12.93
C ALA A 325 10.17 8.56 -12.58
N LEU A 326 10.06 9.22 -11.42
CA LEU A 326 8.86 9.93 -10.99
C LEU A 326 8.49 11.10 -11.92
N LYS A 327 9.45 11.96 -12.29
CA LYS A 327 9.22 13.06 -13.25
C LYS A 327 8.86 12.55 -14.64
N VAL A 328 9.50 11.47 -15.07
CA VAL A 328 9.21 10.84 -16.37
C VAL A 328 7.80 10.25 -16.36
N ALA A 329 7.41 9.56 -15.28
CA ALA A 329 6.06 9.03 -15.12
C ALA A 329 5.00 10.13 -15.21
N GLN A 330 5.16 11.24 -14.47
CA GLN A 330 4.26 12.39 -14.52
C GLN A 330 4.13 12.96 -15.95
N LYS A 331 5.27 13.23 -16.62
CA LYS A 331 5.27 13.73 -18.01
C LYS A 331 4.60 12.78 -19.00
N LEU A 332 4.74 11.46 -18.81
CA LEU A 332 4.11 10.47 -19.68
C LEU A 332 2.60 10.41 -19.48
N ILE A 333 2.12 10.56 -18.24
CA ILE A 333 0.69 10.62 -17.91
C ILE A 333 0.05 11.84 -18.56
N ASP A 334 0.68 13.02 -18.45
CA ASP A 334 0.17 14.28 -19.01
C ASP A 334 0.10 14.28 -20.53
N LYS A 335 0.90 13.42 -21.20
CA LYS A 335 0.91 13.28 -22.65
C LYS A 335 -0.26 12.45 -23.19
N VAL A 336 -0.82 11.55 -22.38
CA VAL A 336 -1.93 10.70 -22.81
C VAL A 336 -3.23 11.49 -22.68
N GLU A 337 -3.96 11.63 -23.79
CA GLU A 337 -5.26 12.31 -23.77
C GLU A 337 -6.22 11.63 -22.80
N VAL A 338 -6.81 12.45 -21.93
CA VAL A 338 -7.84 12.00 -20.98
C VAL A 338 -9.11 11.70 -21.79
N PRO A 339 -9.73 10.51 -21.63
CA PRO A 339 -10.99 10.21 -22.30
C PRO A 339 -12.07 11.23 -21.93
N LYS A 340 -12.88 11.63 -22.91
CA LYS A 340 -13.97 12.60 -22.76
C LYS A 340 -15.20 12.00 -22.11
#